data_AF-A0A1H0UV69-F1
#
_entry.id   AF-A0A1H0UV69-F1
#
_cell.length_a   1.000
_cell.length_b   1.000
_cell.length_c   1.000
_cell.angle_alpha   90.00
_cell.angle_beta   90.00
_cell.angle_gamma   90.00
#
_symmetry.space_group_name_H-M   'P 1'
#
loop_
_entity.id
_entity.type
_entity.pdbx_description
1 polymer ?
#
loop_
_entity_poly.entity_id
_entity_poly.type
_entity_poly.pdbx_seq_one_letter_code
_entity_poly.pdbx_strand_id
1 'polypeptide(L)' 'MTSEQLEDLFEEWSLYGAKQQRAILAEFLEREDEDPDLFEFLKVKLEIEGYWRKIGLL' A
#
# COMPACT_ATOMS: atom_id res chain seq x y z
N MET A 1 -8.37 7.50 2.04
CA MET A 1 -7.44 7.39 3.18
C MET A 1 -7.31 8.74 3.89
N THR A 2 -7.04 8.76 5.19
CA THR A 2 -6.67 9.97 5.96
C THR A 2 -5.18 10.29 5.79
N SER A 3 -4.73 11.46 6.27
CA SER A 3 -3.30 11.80 6.27
C SER A 3 -2.48 10.80 7.08
N GLU A 4 -2.97 10.40 8.25
CA GLU A 4 -2.30 9.44 9.15
C GLU A 4 -2.17 8.06 8.50
N GLN A 5 -3.21 7.59 7.79
CA GLN A 5 -3.16 6.33 7.04
C GLN A 5 -2.17 6.38 5.88
N LEU A 6 -2.04 7.53 5.21
CA LEU A 6 -1.05 7.68 4.14
C LEU A 6 0.37 7.67 4.70
N GLU A 7 0.62 8.40 5.80
CA GLU A 7 1.92 8.39 6.47
C GLU A 7 2.32 6.97 6.91
N ASP A 8 1.41 6.25 7.57
CA ASP A 8 1.65 4.87 8.01
C ASP A 8 1.86 3.91 6.83
N LEU A 9 1.10 4.07 5.73
CA LEU A 9 1.32 3.32 4.50
C LEU A 9 2.70 3.58 3.90
N PHE A 10 3.17 4.83 3.91
CA PHE A 10 4.51 5.18 3.42
C PHE A 10 5.61 4.60 4.32
N GLU A 11 5.43 4.63 5.64
CA GLU A 11 6.36 4.01 6.58
C GLU A 11 6.46 2.51 6.34
N GLU A 12 5.34 1.79 6.25
CA GLU A 12 5.32 0.35 5.95
C GLU A 12 5.93 0.05 4.58
N TRP A 13 5.62 0.86 3.57
CA TRP A 13 6.23 0.72 2.23
C TRP A 13 7.75 0.92 2.24
N SER A 14 8.26 1.80 3.10
CA SER A 14 9.69 2.07 3.22
C SER A 14 10.50 0.90 3.78
N LEU A 15 9.85 -0.04 4.48
CA LEU A 15 10.49 -1.26 5.00
C LEU A 15 10.90 -2.23 3.88
N TYR A 16 10.32 -2.09 2.69
CA TYR A 16 10.61 -2.94 1.54
C TYR A 16 11.86 -2.45 0.81
N GLY A 17 12.76 -3.38 0.48
CA GLY A 17 13.93 -3.05 -0.32
C GLY A 17 13.58 -2.72 -1.77
N ALA A 18 14.43 -1.96 -2.46
CA ALA A 18 14.20 -1.50 -3.84
C ALA A 18 13.83 -2.62 -4.84
N LYS A 19 14.36 -3.84 -4.66
CA LYS A 19 14.00 -5.00 -5.50
C LYS A 19 12.56 -5.45 -5.27
N GLN A 20 12.10 -5.51 -4.03
CA GLN A 20 10.73 -5.87 -3.68
C GLN A 20 9.76 -4.80 -4.12
N GLN A 21 10.11 -3.53 -3.88
CA GLN A 21 9.29 -2.40 -4.33
C GLN A 21 9.06 -2.43 -5.84
N ARG A 22 10.10 -2.70 -6.64
CA ARG A 22 9.97 -2.86 -8.09
C ARG A 22 9.08 -4.03 -8.49
N ALA A 23 9.18 -5.16 -7.80
CA ALA A 23 8.32 -6.31 -8.08
C ALA A 23 6.84 -5.99 -7.82
N ILE A 24 6.55 -5.34 -6.69
CA ILE A 24 5.21 -4.92 -6.31
C ILE A 24 4.64 -3.89 -7.29
N LEU A 25 5.46 -2.92 -7.72
CA LEU A 25 5.05 -1.95 -8.73
C LEU A 25 4.83 -2.59 -10.11
N ALA A 26 5.62 -3.61 -10.48
CA ALA A 26 5.37 -4.35 -11.71
C ALA A 26 4.01 -5.07 -11.68
N GLU A 27 3.66 -5.71 -10.55
CA GLU A 27 2.33 -6.31 -10.36
C GLU A 27 1.20 -5.28 -10.50
N PHE A 28 1.40 -4.06 -10.00
CA PHE A 28 0.43 -2.97 -10.16
C PHE A 28 0.25 -2.57 -11.62
N LEU A 29 1.35 -2.43 -12.36
CA LEU A 29 1.34 -2.03 -13.78
C LEU A 29 0.75 -3.10 -14.71
N GLU A 30 0.74 -4.36 -14.29
CA GLU A 30 0.11 -5.46 -15.03
C GLU A 30 -1.43 -5.49 -14.86
N ARG A 31 -2.01 -4.64 -14.00
CA ARG A 31 -3.47 -4.53 -13.85
C ARG A 31 -4.09 -3.78 -15.01
N GLU A 32 -5.06 -4.41 -15.67
CA GLU A 32 -5.86 -3.83 -16.76
C GLU A 32 -7.08 -3.02 -16.23
N ASP A 33 -6.91 -2.29 -15.12
CA ASP A 33 -7.97 -1.46 -14.56
C ASP A 33 -8.04 -0.10 -15.29
N GLU A 34 -9.25 0.43 -15.54
CA GLU A 34 -9.44 1.72 -16.23
C GLU A 34 -8.95 2.94 -15.40
N ASP A 35 -8.89 2.81 -14.08
CA ASP A 35 -8.40 3.85 -13.16
C ASP A 35 -7.74 3.21 -11.91
N PRO A 36 -6.49 2.72 -12.04
CA PRO A 36 -5.82 2.02 -10.95
C PRO A 36 -5.29 3.00 -9.90
N ASP A 37 -5.77 2.88 -8.66
CA ASP A 37 -5.24 3.61 -7.51
C ASP A 37 -4.10 2.81 -6.85
N LEU A 38 -2.88 3.34 -6.93
CA LEU A 38 -1.69 2.73 -6.35
C LEU A 38 -1.77 2.60 -4.83
N PHE A 39 -2.34 3.57 -4.12
CA PHE A 39 -2.41 3.54 -2.66
C PHE A 39 -3.42 2.52 -2.17
N GLU A 40 -4.56 2.39 -2.84
CA GLU A 40 -5.52 1.32 -2.56
C GLU A 40 -4.92 -0.06 -2.89
N PHE A 41 -4.16 -0.18 -3.98
CA PHE A 41 -3.40 -1.39 -4.26
C PHE A 41 -2.40 -1.72 -3.16
N LEU A 42 -1.55 -0.76 -2.75
CA LEU A 42 -0.55 -0.96 -1.71
C LEU A 42 -1.20 -1.30 -0.38
N LYS A 43 -2.29 -0.64 -0.01
CA LYS A 43 -3.06 -0.94 1.20
C LYS A 43 -3.48 -2.42 1.26
N VAL A 44 -3.98 -2.96 0.16
CA VAL A 44 -4.35 -4.39 0.07
C VAL A 44 -3.11 -5.27 0.03
N LYS A 45 -2.11 -4.92 -0.79
CA LYS A 45 -0.88 -5.71 -1.00
C LYS A 45 -0.04 -5.86 0.27
N LEU A 46 -0.02 -4.82 1.11
CA LEU A 46 0.71 -4.78 2.38
C LEU A 46 -0.15 -5.27 3.56
N GLU A 47 -1.42 -5.63 3.33
CA GLU A 47 -2.36 -6.10 4.35
C GLU A 47 -2.50 -5.15 5.57
N ILE A 48 -2.28 -3.85 5.36
CA ILE A 48 -2.09 -2.86 6.43
C ILE A 48 -3.39 -2.52 7.18
N GLU A 49 -4.56 -2.75 6.56
CA GLU A 49 -5.85 -2.48 7.20
C GLU A 49 -6.03 -3.28 8.51
N GLY A 50 -5.47 -4.49 8.59
CA GLY A 50 -5.52 -5.30 9.79
C GLY A 50 -4.77 -4.68 10.98
N TYR A 51 -3.72 -3.92 10.69
CA TYR A 51 -2.98 -3.15 11.68
C TYR A 51 -3.72 -1.87 12.06
N TRP A 52 -4.20 -1.09 11.09
CA TRP A 52 -4.97 0.14 11.34
C TRP A 52 -6.19 -0.08 12.23
N ARG A 53 -6.94 -1.17 12.03
CA ARG A 53 -8.06 -1.52 12.91
C ARG A 53 -7.63 -1.76 14.36
N LYS A 54 -6.43 -2.30 14.60
CA LYS A 54 -5.91 -2.55 15.95
C LYS A 54 -5.50 -1.27 16.66
N ILE A 55 -4.98 -0.29 15.92
CA ILE A 55 -4.48 0.98 16.48
C ILE A 55 -5.52 2.11 16.44
N GLY A 56 -6.70 1.88 15.86
CA GLY A 56 -7.80 2.85 15.82
C GLY A 56 -7.72 3.85 14.66
N LEU A 57 -7.01 3.52 13.58
CA LEU A 57 -6.96 4.32 12.35
C LEU A 57 -8.07 3.94 11.34
N LEU A 58 -9.00 3.05 11.69
CA LEU A 58 -10.10 2.56 10.85
C LEU A 58 -11.42 2.56 11.60
#